data_AF-A0A438KN51-F1
#
_entry.id   AF-A0A438KN51-F1
#
_cell.length_a   1.000
_cell.length_b   1.000
_cell.length_c   1.000
_cell.angle_alpha   90.00
_cell.angle_beta   90.00
_cell.angle_gamma   90.00
#
_symmetry.space_group_name_H-M   'P 1'
#
loop_
_entity.id
_entity.type
_entity.pdbx_description
1 polymer ?
#
loop_
_entity_poly.entity_id
_entity_poly.type
_entity_poly.pdbx_seq_one_letter_code
_entity_poly.pdbx_strand_id
1 'polypeptide(L)'
;MVFWVFGYGSLIWKAGFEYDDRRVCFIKGYRRVFYQGSTDHRGTPEYPGRTVTLEPAEGEICVSSFYNPNAHTTSNVYLYENLIGFSIICFLFKKTPLLKSICFPDCNGWGVAYKVSKEEDEQIALTYLEVREKQYDKKAYLDVYAEPIATTPVISGVMVYIASPDKKLNRNYLGPASVEEIAKQIIHAEGPSGPNREYLFQLEQALLQMGCEDKHVMDLANEVRRILSEKELTVS
;
A
#
# COMPACT_ATOMS: atom_id res chain seq x y z
N MET A 1 9.54 6.66 25.09
CA MET A 1 9.72 7.09 23.69
C MET A 1 8.35 7.03 23.02
N VAL A 2 8.12 7.75 21.93
CA VAL A 2 6.83 7.64 21.20
C VAL A 2 6.98 6.55 20.15
N PHE A 3 6.15 5.53 20.21
CA PHE A 3 6.12 4.43 19.25
C PHE A 3 5.26 4.78 18.04
N TRP A 4 5.75 4.46 16.84
CA TRP A 4 5.00 4.58 15.60
C TRP A 4 5.07 3.27 14.82
N VAL A 5 3.93 2.83 14.30
CA VAL A 5 3.82 1.67 13.39
C VAL A 5 3.14 2.07 12.09
N PHE A 6 3.68 1.61 10.96
CA PHE A 6 3.12 1.87 9.64
C PHE A 6 2.36 0.66 9.11
N GLY A 7 1.13 0.91 8.66
CA GLY A 7 0.27 -0.05 7.99
C GLY A 7 0.19 0.22 6.48
N TYR A 8 0.56 -0.78 5.68
CA TYR A 8 0.41 -0.78 4.22
C TYR A 8 -0.52 -1.91 3.72
N GLY A 9 -1.18 -2.63 4.63
CA GLY A 9 -2.13 -3.69 4.31
C GLY A 9 -3.40 -3.54 5.14
N SER A 10 -3.83 -4.62 5.79
CA SER A 10 -5.02 -4.65 6.64
C SER A 10 -5.03 -3.62 7.77
N LEU A 11 -3.85 -3.19 8.21
CA LEU A 11 -3.72 -2.14 9.22
C LEU A 11 -4.37 -0.82 8.78
N ILE A 12 -4.43 -0.52 7.47
CA ILE A 12 -5.04 0.73 6.96
C ILE A 12 -6.51 0.86 7.40
N TRP A 13 -7.29 -0.22 7.36
CA TRP A 13 -8.72 -0.22 7.74
C TRP A 13 -9.01 -0.88 9.09
N LYS A 14 -8.09 -1.72 9.59
CA LYS A 14 -8.26 -2.47 10.84
C LYS A 14 -6.97 -2.40 11.66
N ALA A 15 -6.80 -1.37 12.47
CA ALA A 15 -5.65 -1.24 13.37
C ALA A 15 -5.63 -2.38 14.42
N GLY A 16 -6.70 -2.53 15.20
CA GLY A 16 -6.86 -3.61 16.18
C GLY A 16 -6.16 -3.37 17.53
N PHE A 17 -5.67 -2.16 17.77
CA PHE A 17 -5.06 -1.68 19.02
C PHE A 17 -5.41 -0.21 19.23
N GLU A 18 -5.23 0.30 20.45
CA GLU A 18 -5.43 1.71 20.81
C GLU A 18 -4.27 2.59 20.34
N TYR A 19 -4.57 3.79 19.84
CA TYR A 19 -3.58 4.74 19.33
C TYR A 19 -4.03 6.19 19.57
N ASP A 20 -3.05 7.09 19.73
CA ASP A 20 -3.30 8.50 20.00
C ASP A 20 -3.56 9.32 18.73
N ASP A 21 -2.88 8.98 17.64
CA ASP A 21 -2.94 9.70 16.36
C ASP A 21 -2.76 8.72 15.19
N ARG A 22 -3.34 9.04 14.03
CA ARG A 22 -3.13 8.31 12.78
C ARG A 22 -2.90 9.27 11.63
N ARG A 23 -1.91 8.98 10.78
CA ARG A 23 -1.55 9.85 9.65
C ARG A 23 -1.41 9.06 8.36
N VAL A 24 -2.14 9.49 7.34
CA VAL A 24 -1.89 9.05 5.97
C VAL A 24 -0.50 9.54 5.56
N CYS A 25 0.34 8.63 5.10
CA CYS A 25 1.71 8.92 4.72
C CYS A 25 2.24 7.91 3.71
N PHE A 26 3.45 8.18 3.22
CA PHE A 26 4.09 7.46 2.13
C PHE A 26 5.47 6.95 2.55
N ILE A 27 5.80 5.70 2.21
CA ILE A 27 7.15 5.15 2.32
C ILE A 27 7.84 5.19 0.95
N LYS A 28 9.10 5.65 0.94
CA LYS A 28 9.95 5.72 -0.25
C LYS A 28 10.83 4.48 -0.41
N GLY A 29 11.19 4.15 -1.65
CA GLY A 29 12.10 3.06 -1.97
C GLY A 29 11.48 1.66 -1.80
N TYR A 30 10.16 1.59 -1.65
CA TYR A 30 9.41 0.34 -1.54
C TYR A 30 8.17 0.41 -2.40
N ARG A 31 7.77 -0.75 -2.93
CA ARG A 31 6.48 -0.94 -3.61
C ARG A 31 5.68 -2.03 -2.92
N ARG A 32 4.36 -1.84 -2.88
CA ARG A 32 3.42 -2.84 -2.36
C ARG A 32 3.16 -3.91 -3.42
N VAL A 33 3.28 -5.17 -3.03
CA VAL A 33 3.10 -6.34 -3.92
C VAL A 33 2.34 -7.46 -3.24
N PHE A 34 1.55 -8.23 -3.99
CA PHE A 34 0.76 -9.38 -3.48
C PHE A 34 1.57 -10.69 -3.47
N TYR A 35 2.78 -10.63 -2.92
CA TYR A 35 3.75 -11.74 -2.97
C TYR A 35 3.81 -12.53 -1.66
N GLN A 36 3.10 -12.10 -0.63
CA GLN A 36 3.05 -12.80 0.65
C GLN A 36 1.90 -13.81 0.67
N GLY A 37 2.21 -15.05 1.03
CA GLY A 37 1.22 -16.09 1.28
C GLY A 37 0.56 -15.90 2.64
N SER A 38 -0.77 -16.05 2.70
CA SER A 38 -1.54 -16.10 3.94
C SER A 38 -2.13 -17.48 4.15
N THR A 39 -1.67 -18.17 5.19
CA THR A 39 -2.07 -19.57 5.49
C THR A 39 -2.99 -19.70 6.70
N ASP A 40 -3.27 -18.61 7.41
CA ASP A 40 -4.06 -18.60 8.65
C ASP A 40 -5.12 -17.50 8.72
N HIS A 41 -5.14 -16.58 7.75
CA HIS A 41 -6.14 -15.51 7.67
C HIS A 41 -6.98 -15.61 6.40
N ARG A 42 -6.35 -15.46 5.22
CA ARG A 42 -7.04 -15.36 3.92
C ARG A 42 -6.86 -16.59 3.03
N GLY A 43 -6.29 -17.65 3.58
CA GLY A 43 -6.18 -18.96 2.97
C GLY A 43 -5.93 -20.03 4.03
N THR A 44 -5.52 -21.20 3.58
CA THR A 44 -5.12 -22.32 4.44
C THR A 44 -3.65 -22.71 4.16
N PRO A 45 -3.04 -23.59 4.97
CA PRO A 45 -1.70 -24.12 4.67
C PRO A 45 -1.60 -24.82 3.31
N GLU A 46 -2.67 -25.51 2.89
CA GLU A 46 -2.75 -26.24 1.62
C GLU A 46 -3.07 -25.31 0.45
N TYR A 47 -3.93 -24.31 0.69
CA TYR A 47 -4.38 -23.33 -0.30
C TYR A 47 -4.15 -21.91 0.23
N PRO A 48 -2.89 -21.42 0.20
CA PRO A 48 -2.57 -20.10 0.73
C PRO A 48 -3.27 -19.00 -0.08
N GLY A 49 -3.74 -17.98 0.63
CA GLY A 49 -4.12 -16.72 0.02
C GLY A 49 -2.89 -15.89 -0.36
N ARG A 50 -3.09 -14.80 -1.11
CA ARG A 50 -2.12 -13.73 -1.35
C ARG A 50 -2.52 -12.47 -0.60
N THR A 51 -1.59 -11.97 0.21
CA THR A 51 -1.64 -10.68 0.90
C THR A 51 -0.44 -9.82 0.51
N VAL A 52 -0.45 -8.57 0.93
CA VAL A 52 0.61 -7.62 0.55
C VAL A 52 1.89 -7.80 1.36
N THR A 53 3.02 -7.46 0.75
CA THR A 53 4.31 -7.15 1.41
C THR A 53 4.92 -5.93 0.72
N LEU A 54 6.01 -5.39 1.27
CA LEU A 54 6.82 -4.36 0.66
C LEU A 54 8.08 -4.97 0.03
N GLU A 55 8.28 -4.72 -1.25
CA GLU A 55 9.51 -5.08 -1.97
C GLU A 55 10.36 -3.82 -2.20
N PRO A 56 11.69 -3.88 -2.01
CA PRO A 56 12.57 -2.77 -2.36
C PRO A 56 12.41 -2.37 -3.83
N ALA A 57 12.27 -1.05 -4.06
CA ALA A 57 12.08 -0.44 -5.37
C ALA A 57 12.87 0.88 -5.42
N GLU A 58 14.19 0.78 -5.22
CA GLU A 58 15.08 1.94 -5.30
C GLU A 58 15.07 2.53 -6.71
N GLY A 59 14.75 3.83 -6.80
CA GLY A 59 14.72 4.54 -8.09
C GLY A 59 13.35 4.60 -8.78
N GLU A 60 12.30 3.95 -8.25
CA GLU A 60 10.93 4.23 -8.70
C GLU A 60 10.54 5.64 -8.23
N ILE A 61 10.45 6.58 -9.19
CA ILE A 61 10.12 7.98 -8.92
C ILE A 61 8.61 8.17 -9.06
N CYS A 62 7.98 8.53 -7.94
CA CYS A 62 6.66 9.12 -7.94
C CYS A 62 6.69 10.51 -8.59
N VAL A 63 6.32 10.57 -9.86
CA VAL A 63 5.93 11.85 -10.48
C VAL A 63 4.51 12.19 -10.03
N SER A 64 4.21 13.49 -9.88
CA SER A 64 2.84 13.99 -9.72
C SER A 64 2.54 14.90 -10.90
N SER A 65 1.44 14.68 -11.62
CA SER A 65 0.96 15.67 -12.59
C SER A 65 -0.11 16.53 -11.92
N PHE A 66 -0.01 17.83 -12.15
CA PHE A 66 -1.00 18.78 -11.70
C PHE A 66 -2.06 18.90 -12.80
N TYR A 67 -3.28 18.43 -12.55
CA TYR A 67 -4.41 18.61 -13.47
C TYR A 67 -5.26 19.81 -13.03
N ASN A 68 -5.42 20.81 -13.92
CA ASN A 68 -6.31 21.95 -13.71
C ASN A 68 -7.59 21.76 -14.56
N PRO A 69 -8.76 21.46 -13.96
CA PRO A 69 -10.00 21.23 -14.68
C PRO A 69 -10.58 22.47 -15.38
N ASN A 70 -10.07 23.68 -15.09
CA ASN A 70 -10.52 24.94 -15.71
C ASN A 70 -9.56 25.46 -16.79
N ALA A 71 -8.54 24.70 -17.17
CA ALA A 71 -7.67 25.08 -18.27
C ALA A 71 -8.42 24.86 -19.60
N HIS A 72 -8.81 25.95 -20.28
CA HIS A 72 -9.43 25.93 -21.62
C HIS A 72 -8.49 25.49 -22.76
N THR A 73 -7.36 24.88 -22.42
CA THR A 73 -6.38 24.29 -23.34
C THR A 73 -5.93 22.96 -22.77
N THR A 74 -6.14 21.89 -23.52
CA THR A 74 -5.61 20.53 -23.31
C THR A 74 -4.09 20.53 -23.51
N SER A 75 -3.36 21.18 -22.61
CA SER A 75 -1.90 21.05 -22.54
C SER A 75 -1.60 19.82 -21.67
N ASN A 76 -1.52 18.65 -22.30
CA ASN A 76 -0.91 17.48 -21.67
C ASN A 76 0.56 17.81 -21.39
N VAL A 77 0.88 18.21 -20.15
CA VAL A 77 2.25 18.48 -19.75
C VAL A 77 2.92 17.14 -19.44
N TYR A 78 3.50 16.52 -20.47
CA TYR A 78 4.49 15.46 -20.30
C TYR A 78 5.79 16.12 -19.83
N LEU A 79 6.07 16.09 -18.53
CA LEU A 79 7.39 16.45 -18.02
C LEU A 79 8.33 15.27 -18.23
N TYR A 80 8.88 15.16 -19.44
CA TYR A 80 10.10 14.38 -19.65
C TYR A 80 11.32 15.23 -19.27
N GLU A 81 12.26 14.55 -18.64
CA GLU A 81 13.51 15.05 -18.08
C GLU A 81 14.22 16.04 -19.00
N ASN A 82 14.56 17.21 -18.46
CA ASN A 82 15.92 17.72 -18.54
C ASN A 82 16.13 18.81 -17.49
N LEU A 83 17.33 18.80 -16.93
CA LEU A 83 17.82 19.70 -15.90
C LEU A 83 17.51 21.17 -16.23
N ILE A 84 17.25 21.96 -15.18
CA ILE A 84 17.01 23.42 -15.18
C ILE A 84 15.54 23.81 -15.46
N GLY A 85 14.65 23.65 -14.47
CA GLY A 85 13.29 24.23 -14.58
C GLY A 85 12.32 23.95 -13.42
N PHE A 86 12.60 22.96 -12.58
CA PHE A 86 11.67 22.49 -11.55
C PHE A 86 11.32 23.54 -10.48
N SER A 87 12.27 24.42 -10.10
CA SER A 87 12.06 25.41 -9.04
C SER A 87 11.11 26.56 -9.41
N ILE A 88 11.02 26.94 -10.69
CA ILE A 88 10.22 28.10 -11.11
C ILE A 88 8.73 27.73 -11.24
N ILE A 89 8.44 26.50 -11.68
CA ILE A 89 7.07 26.05 -11.95
C ILE A 89 6.31 25.77 -10.64
N CYS A 90 6.95 25.12 -9.65
CA CYS A 90 6.33 24.89 -8.34
C CYS A 90 5.95 26.19 -7.60
N PHE A 91 6.67 27.29 -7.84
CA PHE A 91 6.40 28.57 -7.17
C PHE A 91 5.14 29.28 -7.71
N LEU A 92 4.84 29.11 -9.00
CA LEU A 92 3.70 29.79 -9.65
C LEU A 92 2.34 29.16 -9.31
N PHE A 93 2.29 27.85 -8.98
CA PHE A 93 1.04 27.12 -8.75
C PHE A 93 0.61 26.96 -7.28
N LYS A 94 1.46 27.34 -6.31
CA LYS A 94 1.11 27.33 -4.86
C LYS A 94 -0.02 28.29 -4.46
N LYS A 95 -0.56 29.12 -5.38
CA LYS A 95 -1.60 30.12 -5.09
C LYS A 95 -3.03 29.71 -5.47
N THR A 96 -3.26 28.53 -6.02
CA THR A 96 -4.60 28.10 -6.45
C THR A 96 -5.13 26.90 -5.65
N PRO A 97 -6.20 27.07 -4.85
CA PRO A 97 -6.73 26.04 -3.93
C PRO A 97 -7.52 24.90 -4.62
N LEU A 98 -7.47 24.80 -5.95
CA LEU A 98 -8.29 23.87 -6.76
C LEU A 98 -7.50 22.73 -7.41
N LEU A 99 -6.21 22.60 -7.09
CA LEU A 99 -5.36 21.54 -7.63
C LEU A 99 -5.46 20.29 -6.74
N LYS A 100 -6.09 19.23 -7.25
CA LYS A 100 -5.88 17.88 -6.72
C LYS A 100 -4.51 17.41 -7.21
N SER A 101 -3.62 17.06 -6.29
CA SER A 101 -2.40 16.32 -6.62
C SER A 101 -2.82 14.97 -7.19
N ILE A 102 -2.51 14.71 -8.46
CA ILE A 102 -2.69 13.39 -9.06
C ILE A 102 -1.35 12.67 -8.92
N CYS A 103 -1.33 11.66 -8.04
CA CYS A 103 -0.21 10.75 -7.87
C CYS A 103 -0.18 9.81 -9.08
N PHE A 104 0.94 9.69 -9.78
CA PHE A 104 1.04 8.77 -10.93
C PHE A 104 0.99 7.29 -10.49
N PRO A 105 0.77 6.35 -11.44
CA PRO A 105 0.40 4.95 -11.17
C PRO A 105 1.41 4.14 -10.35
N ASP A 106 2.67 4.56 -10.26
CA ASP A 106 3.72 3.75 -9.64
C ASP A 106 3.96 4.09 -8.15
N CYS A 107 3.09 4.93 -7.56
CA CYS A 107 3.19 5.34 -6.16
C CYS A 107 2.58 4.35 -5.16
N ASN A 108 3.19 3.17 -5.06
CA ASN A 108 2.65 2.05 -4.29
C ASN A 108 3.04 2.07 -2.79
N GLY A 109 3.58 3.18 -2.29
CA GLY A 109 4.09 3.35 -0.92
C GLY A 109 3.11 3.93 0.09
N TRP A 110 1.86 4.23 -0.31
CA TRP A 110 0.87 4.86 0.58
C TRP A 110 0.38 3.93 1.71
N GLY A 111 0.13 4.51 2.88
CA GLY A 111 -0.40 3.79 4.03
C GLY A 111 -0.73 4.73 5.19
N VAL A 112 -0.81 4.16 6.39
CA VAL A 112 -1.16 4.91 7.61
C VAL A 112 -0.14 4.62 8.71
N ALA A 113 0.42 5.66 9.29
CA ALA A 113 1.23 5.57 10.51
C ALA A 113 0.37 5.82 11.75
N TYR A 114 0.48 4.98 12.76
CA TYR A 114 -0.25 5.06 14.03
C TYR A 114 0.71 5.40 15.17
N LYS A 115 0.35 6.38 15.99
CA LYS A 115 1.11 6.84 17.16
C LYS A 115 0.61 6.16 18.42
N VAL A 116 1.51 5.63 19.23
CA VAL A 116 1.21 5.13 20.57
C VAL A 116 2.22 5.73 21.55
N SER A 117 1.72 6.51 22.50
CA SER A 117 2.55 7.30 23.42
C SER A 117 2.58 6.74 24.83
N LYS A 118 1.55 5.98 25.24
CA LYS A 118 1.53 5.34 26.56
C LYS A 118 2.23 4.00 26.49
N GLU A 119 3.09 3.73 27.47
CA GLU A 119 3.90 2.51 27.53
C GLU A 119 3.06 1.23 27.63
N GLU A 120 1.94 1.26 28.37
CA GLU A 120 1.01 0.13 28.46
C GLU A 120 0.34 -0.15 27.10
N ASP A 121 -0.16 0.89 26.43
CA ASP A 121 -0.78 0.78 25.11
C ASP A 121 0.25 0.29 24.06
N GLU A 122 1.51 0.74 24.15
CA GLU A 122 2.61 0.28 23.30
C GLU A 122 2.86 -1.22 23.47
N GLN A 123 2.94 -1.70 24.71
CA GLN A 123 3.17 -3.12 24.99
C GLN A 123 1.99 -3.99 24.51
N ILE A 124 0.76 -3.51 24.67
CA ILE A 124 -0.44 -4.20 24.16
C ILE A 124 -0.42 -4.24 22.63
N ALA A 125 -0.13 -3.10 21.98
CA ALA A 125 -0.06 -3.00 20.52
C ALA A 125 1.03 -3.92 19.96
N LEU A 126 2.23 -3.92 20.53
CA LEU A 126 3.32 -4.79 20.12
C LEU A 126 2.94 -6.26 20.28
N THR A 127 2.39 -6.66 21.44
CA THR A 127 1.98 -8.06 21.67
C THR A 127 0.92 -8.51 20.67
N TYR A 128 -0.05 -7.65 20.39
CA TYR A 128 -1.07 -7.90 19.37
C TYR A 128 -0.47 -8.03 17.96
N LEU A 129 0.42 -7.11 17.58
CA LEU A 129 1.07 -7.09 16.27
C LEU A 129 2.00 -8.29 16.06
N GLU A 130 2.71 -8.76 17.09
CA GLU A 130 3.53 -9.97 16.99
C GLU A 130 2.70 -11.21 16.62
N VAL A 131 1.48 -11.34 17.14
CA VAL A 131 0.60 -12.45 16.81
C VAL A 131 0.00 -12.29 15.42
N ARG A 132 -0.43 -11.06 15.10
CA ARG A 132 -1.10 -10.74 13.84
C ARG A 132 -0.18 -10.82 12.63
N GLU A 133 1.04 -10.31 12.77
CA GLU A 133 2.03 -10.20 11.69
C GLU A 133 3.10 -11.30 11.78
N LYS A 134 2.83 -12.39 12.52
CA LYS A 134 3.76 -13.53 12.73
C LYS A 134 4.24 -14.23 11.44
N GLN A 135 3.57 -13.98 10.31
CA GLN A 135 3.93 -14.53 9.00
C GLN A 135 4.96 -13.67 8.24
N TYR A 136 5.30 -12.50 8.78
CA TYR A 136 6.35 -11.60 8.29
C TYR A 136 7.63 -11.84 9.11
N ASP A 137 8.78 -11.82 8.45
CA ASP A 137 10.07 -12.19 9.04
C ASP A 137 10.96 -11.00 9.42
N LYS A 138 10.62 -9.79 8.97
CA LYS A 138 11.43 -8.58 9.19
C LYS A 138 10.63 -7.45 9.83
N LYS A 139 11.23 -6.79 10.82
CA LYS A 139 10.84 -5.45 11.29
C LYS A 139 11.86 -4.43 10.77
N ALA A 140 11.40 -3.46 10.00
CA ALA A 140 12.21 -2.34 9.53
C ALA A 140 11.77 -1.05 10.24
N TYR A 141 12.68 -0.08 10.32
CA TYR A 141 12.39 1.26 10.83
C TYR A 141 12.64 2.24 9.69
N LEU A 142 11.56 2.79 9.15
CA LEU A 142 11.57 3.58 7.93
C LEU A 142 11.04 4.98 8.19
N ASP A 143 11.57 5.92 7.43
CA ASP A 143 11.08 7.27 7.39
C ASP A 143 9.81 7.35 6.52
N VAL A 144 8.78 8.03 7.02
CA VAL A 144 7.52 8.25 6.30
C VAL A 144 7.34 9.71 5.94
N TYR A 145 6.70 9.97 4.82
CA TYR A 145 6.58 11.29 4.19
C TYR A 145 5.10 11.65 4.03
N ALA A 146 4.78 12.95 4.13
CA ALA A 146 3.41 13.41 3.92
C ALA A 146 2.95 13.25 2.46
N GLU A 147 3.89 13.30 1.53
CA GLU A 147 3.67 13.15 0.09
C GLU A 147 4.92 12.55 -0.58
N PRO A 148 4.81 11.91 -1.75
CA PRO A 148 5.94 11.24 -2.39
C PRO A 148 7.08 12.18 -2.78
N ILE A 149 6.77 13.43 -3.13
CA ILE A 149 7.76 14.44 -3.52
C ILE A 149 8.47 15.10 -2.33
N ALA A 150 8.00 14.88 -1.09
CA ALA A 150 8.57 15.54 0.08
C ALA A 150 10.01 15.08 0.33
N THR A 151 10.92 16.02 0.54
CA THR A 151 12.34 15.72 0.81
C THR A 151 12.61 15.45 2.29
N THR A 152 11.68 15.81 3.17
CA THR A 152 11.82 15.71 4.62
C THR A 152 10.74 14.77 5.15
N PRO A 153 11.09 13.79 5.99
CA PRO A 153 10.10 12.91 6.60
C PRO A 153 9.21 13.68 7.58
N VAL A 154 7.93 13.30 7.62
CA VAL A 154 7.00 13.81 8.64
C VAL A 154 7.20 13.09 9.97
N ILE A 155 7.59 11.81 9.92
CA ILE A 155 7.94 10.99 11.08
C ILE A 155 9.11 10.10 10.66
N SER A 156 10.15 10.04 11.49
CA SER A 156 11.31 9.17 11.26
C SER A 156 11.28 7.93 12.13
N GLY A 157 11.87 6.84 11.63
CA GLY A 157 12.02 5.60 12.39
C GLY A 157 10.70 4.90 12.73
N VAL A 158 9.72 4.93 11.82
CA VAL A 158 8.44 4.23 11.99
C VAL A 158 8.63 2.74 11.79
N MET A 159 8.13 1.92 12.70
CA MET A 159 8.23 0.46 12.62
C MET A 159 7.31 -0.09 11.52
N VAL A 160 7.83 -1.02 10.72
CA VAL A 160 7.11 -1.64 9.59
C VAL A 160 7.42 -3.13 9.57
N TYR A 161 6.39 -3.98 9.49
CA TYR A 161 6.56 -5.42 9.24
C TYR A 161 6.74 -5.66 7.74
N ILE A 162 7.78 -6.37 7.32
CA ILE A 162 8.06 -6.67 5.91
C ILE A 162 8.31 -8.17 5.77
N ALA A 163 7.74 -8.75 4.73
CA ALA A 163 7.95 -10.13 4.36
C ALA A 163 9.05 -10.15 3.30
N SER A 164 10.23 -10.63 3.69
CA SER A 164 11.39 -10.67 2.81
C SER A 164 11.22 -11.74 1.72
N PRO A 165 11.92 -11.60 0.58
CA PRO A 165 11.93 -12.61 -0.47
C PRO A 165 12.78 -13.85 -0.12
N ASP A 166 13.44 -13.86 1.04
CA ASP A 166 14.25 -15.01 1.48
C ASP A 166 13.33 -16.15 1.95
N LYS A 167 13.10 -17.14 1.09
CA LYS A 167 12.26 -18.30 1.39
C LYS A 167 12.74 -19.15 2.57
N LYS A 168 13.99 -19.01 3.01
CA LYS A 168 14.49 -19.69 4.22
C LYS A 168 13.96 -19.03 5.49
N LEU A 169 13.87 -17.70 5.48
CA LEU A 169 13.36 -16.91 6.61
C LEU A 169 11.84 -16.77 6.55
N ASN A 170 11.31 -16.51 5.35
CA ASN A 170 9.88 -16.37 5.07
C ASN A 170 9.39 -17.50 4.16
N ARG A 171 9.01 -18.62 4.79
CA ARG A 171 8.45 -19.78 4.08
C ARG A 171 7.15 -19.47 3.33
N ASN A 172 6.47 -18.38 3.70
CA ASN A 172 5.21 -17.95 3.09
C ASN A 172 5.44 -17.00 1.91
N TYR A 173 6.66 -16.62 1.56
CA TYR A 173 6.92 -15.81 0.37
C TYR A 173 6.61 -16.58 -0.92
N LEU A 174 5.55 -16.17 -1.61
CA LEU A 174 5.11 -16.76 -2.89
C LEU A 174 5.88 -16.16 -4.07
N GLY A 175 6.25 -14.87 -3.96
CA GLY A 175 6.99 -14.15 -4.99
C GLY A 175 6.12 -13.65 -6.16
N PRO A 176 6.79 -13.09 -7.18
CA PRO A 176 6.14 -12.52 -8.34
C PRO A 176 5.38 -13.56 -9.15
N ALA A 177 4.24 -13.15 -9.69
CA ALA A 177 3.40 -13.89 -10.61
C ALA A 177 2.60 -12.87 -11.45
N SER A 178 2.01 -13.31 -12.56
CA SER A 178 1.17 -12.43 -13.37
C SER A 178 -0.07 -11.96 -12.60
N VAL A 179 -0.64 -10.81 -12.99
CA VAL A 179 -1.89 -10.29 -12.42
C VAL A 179 -3.00 -11.34 -12.51
N GLU A 180 -3.10 -12.06 -13.63
CA GLU A 180 -4.07 -13.13 -13.84
C GLU A 180 -3.86 -14.31 -12.88
N GLU A 181 -2.63 -14.80 -12.69
CA GLU A 181 -2.33 -15.89 -11.75
C GLU A 181 -2.63 -15.50 -10.30
N ILE A 182 -2.23 -14.28 -9.90
CA ILE A 182 -2.52 -13.74 -8.57
C ILE A 182 -4.04 -13.63 -8.39
N ALA A 183 -4.76 -13.07 -9.36
CA ALA A 183 -6.21 -12.92 -9.29
C ALA A 183 -6.92 -14.27 -9.19
N LYS A 184 -6.52 -15.27 -10.00
CA LYS A 184 -7.05 -16.64 -9.91
C LYS A 184 -6.83 -17.23 -8.52
N GLN A 185 -5.65 -17.06 -7.92
CA GLN A 185 -5.40 -17.54 -6.56
C GLN A 185 -6.28 -16.80 -5.53
N ILE A 186 -6.40 -15.47 -5.62
CA ILE A 186 -7.24 -14.65 -4.73
C ILE A 186 -8.73 -15.03 -4.80
N ILE A 187 -9.23 -15.42 -5.98
CA ILE A 187 -10.63 -15.83 -6.16
C ILE A 187 -10.95 -17.13 -5.43
N HIS A 188 -10.03 -18.09 -5.43
CA HIS A 188 -10.27 -19.43 -4.88
C HIS A 188 -9.84 -19.56 -3.41
N ALA A 189 -8.96 -18.70 -2.92
CA ALA A 189 -8.47 -18.75 -1.55
C ALA A 189 -9.48 -18.17 -0.54
N GLU A 190 -9.69 -18.92 0.54
CA GLU A 190 -10.50 -18.52 1.69
C GLU A 190 -9.85 -19.06 2.96
N GLY A 191 -9.84 -18.26 4.02
CA GLY A 191 -9.32 -18.67 5.31
C GLY A 191 -10.24 -18.23 6.45
N PRO A 192 -9.82 -18.39 7.71
CA PRO A 192 -10.63 -18.07 8.89
C PRO A 192 -11.10 -16.61 8.96
N SER A 193 -10.42 -15.68 8.27
CA SER A 193 -10.80 -14.26 8.19
C SER A 193 -11.66 -13.94 6.96
N GLY A 194 -12.16 -14.96 6.27
CA GLY A 194 -13.02 -14.85 5.08
C GLY A 194 -12.27 -14.94 3.75
N PRO A 195 -12.98 -14.78 2.62
CA PRO A 195 -12.42 -14.87 1.27
C PRO A 195 -11.26 -13.92 1.04
N ASN A 196 -10.24 -14.35 0.30
CA ASN A 196 -9.09 -13.51 0.01
C ASN A 196 -9.45 -12.29 -0.85
N ARG A 197 -10.40 -12.43 -1.78
CA ARG A 197 -10.90 -11.30 -2.59
C ARG A 197 -11.43 -10.12 -1.75
N GLU A 198 -12.01 -10.39 -0.58
CA GLU A 198 -12.48 -9.32 0.30
C GLU A 198 -11.32 -8.50 0.86
N TYR A 199 -10.18 -9.13 1.15
CA TYR A 199 -8.97 -8.41 1.55
C TYR A 199 -8.51 -7.44 0.45
N LEU A 200 -8.49 -7.89 -0.79
CA LEU A 200 -8.10 -7.07 -1.94
C LEU A 200 -9.04 -5.87 -2.10
N PHE A 201 -10.35 -6.09 -2.09
CA PHE A 201 -11.33 -5.01 -2.24
C PHE A 201 -11.36 -4.05 -1.05
N GLN A 202 -11.16 -4.54 0.18
CA GLN A 202 -11.01 -3.68 1.36
C GLN A 202 -9.76 -2.79 1.25
N LEU A 203 -8.65 -3.34 0.77
CA LEU A 203 -7.43 -2.57 0.56
C LEU A 203 -7.61 -1.50 -0.52
N GLU A 204 -8.15 -1.87 -1.68
CA GLU A 204 -8.45 -0.94 -2.78
C GLU A 204 -9.38 0.19 -2.29
N GLN A 205 -10.48 -0.15 -1.62
CA GLN A 205 -11.42 0.84 -1.09
C GLN A 205 -10.75 1.77 -0.07
N ALA A 206 -9.93 1.23 0.83
CA ALA A 206 -9.24 2.03 1.83
C ALA A 206 -8.23 3.00 1.20
N LEU A 207 -7.50 2.56 0.16
CA LEU A 207 -6.58 3.42 -0.59
C LEU A 207 -7.34 4.54 -1.33
N LEU A 208 -8.43 4.21 -2.02
CA LEU A 208 -9.27 5.19 -2.70
C LEU A 208 -9.87 6.23 -1.74
N GLN A 209 -10.29 5.81 -0.54
CA GLN A 209 -10.79 6.72 0.51
C GLN A 209 -9.72 7.68 1.03
N MET A 210 -8.44 7.28 0.99
CA MET A 210 -7.31 8.16 1.29
C MET A 210 -6.93 9.05 0.10
N GLY A 211 -7.62 8.94 -1.04
CA GLY A 211 -7.25 9.63 -2.29
C GLY A 211 -5.95 9.11 -2.89
N CYS A 212 -5.56 7.87 -2.55
CA CYS A 212 -4.33 7.24 -2.99
C CYS A 212 -4.67 6.19 -4.07
N GLU A 213 -4.04 6.31 -5.23
CA GLU A 213 -4.11 5.29 -6.28
C GLU A 213 -2.89 4.38 -6.18
N ASP A 214 -3.11 3.08 -6.31
CA ASP A 214 -2.08 2.03 -6.30
C ASP A 214 -2.39 1.11 -7.48
N LYS A 215 -1.61 1.24 -8.55
CA LYS A 215 -1.92 0.59 -9.83
C LYS A 215 -1.95 -0.92 -9.69
N HIS A 216 -1.03 -1.49 -8.91
CA HIS A 216 -0.96 -2.94 -8.70
C HIS A 216 -2.22 -3.45 -8.00
N VAL A 217 -2.69 -2.76 -6.96
CA VAL A 217 -3.94 -3.10 -6.27
C VAL A 217 -5.14 -2.97 -7.22
N MET A 218 -5.23 -1.88 -7.99
CA MET A 218 -6.35 -1.61 -8.89
C MET A 218 -6.41 -2.59 -10.06
N ASP A 219 -5.27 -2.89 -10.68
CA ASP A 219 -5.17 -3.89 -11.76
C ASP A 219 -5.63 -5.26 -11.28
N LEU A 220 -5.18 -5.68 -10.09
CA LEU A 220 -5.61 -6.95 -9.48
C LEU A 220 -7.11 -6.96 -9.17
N ALA A 221 -7.64 -5.87 -8.60
CA ALA A 221 -9.06 -5.79 -8.27
C ALA A 221 -9.94 -5.84 -9.52
N ASN A 222 -9.53 -5.17 -10.59
CA ASN A 222 -10.20 -5.22 -11.89
C ASN A 222 -10.14 -6.60 -12.52
N GLU A 223 -8.99 -7.27 -12.46
CA GLU A 223 -8.86 -8.63 -12.99
C GLU A 223 -9.71 -9.64 -12.21
N VAL A 224 -9.75 -9.53 -10.88
CA VAL A 224 -10.65 -10.35 -10.05
C VAL A 224 -12.12 -10.13 -10.42
N ARG A 225 -12.55 -8.87 -10.62
CA ARG A 225 -13.92 -8.56 -11.08
C ARG A 225 -14.21 -9.15 -12.45
N ARG A 226 -13.29 -9.03 -13.40
CA ARG A 226 -13.42 -9.56 -14.76
C ARG A 226 -13.66 -11.07 -14.73
N ILE A 227 -12.78 -11.83 -14.05
CA ILE A 227 -12.89 -13.29 -13.97
C ILE A 227 -14.20 -13.72 -13.30
N LEU A 228 -14.64 -13.03 -12.24
CA LEU A 228 -15.91 -13.33 -11.56
C LEU A 228 -17.11 -13.11 -12.50
N SER A 229 -17.11 -12.01 -13.27
CA SER A 229 -18.20 -11.72 -14.21
C SER A 229 -18.29 -12.74 -15.36
N GLU A 230 -17.15 -13.21 -15.86
CA GLU A 230 -17.11 -14.25 -16.89
C GLU A 230 -17.66 -15.58 -16.37
N LYS A 231 -17.36 -15.92 -15.11
CA LYS A 231 -17.86 -17.14 -14.48
C LYS A 231 -19.38 -17.11 -14.33
N GLU A 232 -19.95 -15.96 -13.97
CA GLU A 232 -21.40 -15.79 -13.88
C GLU A 232 -22.10 -15.98 -15.25
N LEU A 233 -21.51 -15.47 -16.32
CA LEU A 233 -22.02 -15.62 -17.70
C LEU A 233 -21.93 -17.05 -18.24
N THR A 234 -20.99 -17.87 -17.74
CA THR A 234 -20.85 -19.28 -18.16
C THR A 234 -21.78 -20.25 -17.42
N VAL A 235 -22.39 -19.81 -16.31
CA VAL A 235 -23.27 -20.63 -15.46
C VAL A 235 -24.75 -20.31 -15.71
N SER A 236 -25.06 -19.21 -16.40
CA SER A 236 -26.40 -18.83 -16.89
C SER A 236 -26.72 -19.42 -18.25
#